data_AF-A0A9Q0Y9K0-F1
#
_entry.id   AF-A0A9Q0Y9K0-F1
#
_cell.length_a   1.000
_cell.length_b   1.000
_cell.length_c   1.000
_cell.angle_alpha   90.00
_cell.angle_beta   90.00
_cell.angle_gamma   90.00
#
_symmetry.space_group_name_H-M   'P 1'
#
loop_
_entity.id
_entity.type
_entity.pdbx_description
1 polymer ?
#
loop_
_entity_poly.entity_id
_entity_poly.type
_entity_poly.pdbx_seq_one_letter_code
_entity_poly.pdbx_strand_id
1 'polypeptide(L)'
;MDPDIITLSADKGNVTVIRQTEEYKKEIRQLLDPTTHRKLKQDPTNKITKQTNMLVRSFSLHPNVIPWSFKMETLPPRLYGLQKIHKDSTPLKSIVSTFGSPTYELAKHLATLL
;
A
#
# COMPACT_ATOMS: atom_id res chain seq x y z
N MET A 1 -19.64 -13.35 -5.98
CA MET A 1 -19.20 -13.18 -4.57
C MET A 1 -20.21 -12.29 -3.89
N ASP A 2 -20.56 -12.61 -2.66
CA ASP A 2 -21.42 -11.76 -1.82
C ASP A 2 -20.68 -10.45 -1.50
N PRO A 3 -21.19 -9.26 -1.86
CA PRO A 3 -20.54 -7.98 -1.59
C PRO A 3 -20.39 -7.67 -0.09
N ASP A 4 -21.18 -8.33 0.75
CA ASP A 4 -21.21 -8.10 2.19
C ASP A 4 -20.11 -8.86 2.92
N ILE A 5 -19.37 -9.73 2.23
CA ILE A 5 -18.32 -10.56 2.81
C ILE A 5 -16.95 -10.24 2.18
N ILE A 6 -15.95 -10.06 3.03
CA ILE A 6 -14.55 -9.94 2.64
C ILE A 6 -13.75 -11.17 3.07
N THR A 7 -12.88 -11.66 2.18
CA THR A 7 -11.95 -12.76 2.45
C THR A 7 -10.53 -12.20 2.50
N LEU A 8 -9.83 -12.45 3.60
CA LEU A 8 -8.48 -11.94 3.86
C LEU A 8 -7.61 -13.07 4.42
N SER A 9 -6.29 -12.95 4.29
CA SER A 9 -5.36 -13.82 5.02
C SER A 9 -5.15 -13.29 6.44
N ALA A 10 -4.92 -14.18 7.40
CA ALA A 10 -4.46 -13.83 8.74
C ALA A 10 -2.99 -13.38 8.71
N ASP A 11 -2.58 -12.57 9.70
CA ASP A 11 -1.17 -12.13 9.85
C ASP A 11 -0.22 -13.30 10.12
N LYS A 12 -0.71 -14.39 10.74
CA LYS A 12 0.07 -15.58 11.06
C LYS A 12 -0.78 -16.84 10.94
N GLY A 13 -0.14 -17.95 10.58
CA GLY A 13 -0.75 -19.29 10.63
C GLY A 13 -1.30 -19.81 9.29
N ASN A 14 -1.12 -19.08 8.18
CA ASN A 14 -1.64 -19.46 6.86
C ASN A 14 -3.15 -19.76 6.88
N VAL A 15 -3.91 -18.93 7.61
CA VAL A 15 -5.35 -19.06 7.80
C VAL A 15 -6.07 -18.01 6.95
N THR A 16 -7.18 -18.41 6.34
CA THR A 16 -8.12 -17.50 5.68
C THR A 16 -9.18 -17.04 6.68
N VAL A 17 -9.41 -15.72 6.73
CA VAL A 17 -10.38 -15.06 7.59
C VAL A 17 -11.51 -14.53 6.70
N ILE A 18 -12.74 -14.81 7.11
CA ILE A 18 -13.96 -14.32 6.46
C ILE A 18 -14.62 -13.35 7.42
N ARG A 19 -14.92 -12.13 6.98
CA ARG A 19 -15.60 -11.11 7.78
C ARG A 19 -16.68 -10.38 7.00
N GLN A 20 -17.57 -9.75 7.74
CA GLN A 20 -18.51 -8.76 7.21
C GLN A 20 -17.74 -7.52 6.73
N THR A 21 -17.99 -7.10 5.50
CA THR A 21 -17.30 -6.00 4.82
C THR A 21 -17.41 -4.68 5.60
N GLU A 22 -18.59 -4.38 6.15
CA GLU A 22 -18.83 -3.13 6.88
C GLU A 22 -18.14 -3.10 8.26
N GLU A 23 -18.11 -4.24 8.97
CA GLU A 23 -17.37 -4.37 10.24
C GLU A 23 -15.87 -4.13 10.00
N TYR A 24 -15.31 -4.78 8.98
CA TYR A 24 -13.92 -4.61 8.60
C TYR A 24 -13.58 -3.17 8.23
N LYS A 25 -14.42 -2.51 7.40
CA LYS A 25 -14.22 -1.09 7.05
C LYS A 25 -14.28 -0.18 8.28
N LYS A 26 -15.13 -0.49 9.27
CA LYS A 26 -15.21 0.27 10.53
C LYS A 26 -13.92 0.13 11.34
N GLU A 27 -13.41 -1.08 11.52
CA GLU A 27 -12.16 -1.32 12.24
C GLU A 27 -10.96 -0.66 11.54
N ILE A 28 -10.87 -0.73 10.20
CA ILE A 28 -9.82 -0.03 9.44
C ILE A 28 -9.86 1.47 9.67
N ARG A 29 -11.06 2.08 9.70
CA ARG A 29 -11.19 3.52 10.00
C ARG A 29 -10.77 3.85 11.43
N GLN A 30 -10.96 2.95 12.39
CA GLN A 30 -10.49 3.14 13.77
C GLN A 30 -8.96 3.11 13.87
N LEU A 31 -8.25 2.44 12.95
CA LEU A 31 -6.79 2.49 12.86
C LEU A 31 -6.25 3.86 12.40
N LEU A 32 -7.09 4.67 11.75
CA LEU A 32 -6.73 6.01 11.27
C LEU A 32 -6.92 7.04 12.39
N ASP A 33 -5.99 7.06 13.34
CA ASP A 33 -5.98 8.01 14.45
C ASP A 33 -5.75 9.46 13.96
N PRO A 34 -6.67 10.41 14.22
CA PRO A 34 -6.53 11.81 13.83
C PRO A 34 -5.29 12.53 14.41
N THR A 35 -4.70 12.02 15.48
CA THR A 35 -3.47 12.59 16.07
C THR A 35 -2.24 12.25 15.24
N THR A 36 -2.24 11.12 14.53
CA THR A 36 -1.11 10.63 13.73
C THR A 36 -1.38 10.66 12.22
N HIS A 37 -2.64 10.75 11.81
CA HIS A 37 -3.06 10.75 10.41
C HIS A 37 -3.83 12.02 10.06
N ARG A 38 -3.59 12.53 8.85
CA ARG A 38 -4.28 13.70 8.32
C ARG A 38 -4.91 13.38 6.97
N LYS A 39 -6.18 13.78 6.80
CA LYS A 39 -6.86 13.71 5.51
C LYS A 39 -6.25 14.71 4.54
N LEU A 40 -5.86 14.23 3.35
CA LEU A 40 -5.36 15.08 2.27
C LEU A 40 -6.53 15.71 1.50
N LYS A 41 -6.34 16.95 1.04
CA LYS A 41 -7.34 17.68 0.23
C LYS A 41 -7.45 17.14 -1.20
N GLN A 42 -6.35 16.60 -1.73
CA GLN A 42 -6.24 16.09 -3.09
C GLN A 42 -5.29 14.90 -3.10
N ASP A 43 -5.53 13.95 -4.01
CA ASP A 43 -4.63 12.84 -4.25
C ASP A 43 -3.30 13.33 -4.86
N PRO A 44 -2.16 13.16 -4.15
CA PRO A 44 -0.86 13.59 -4.64
C PRO A 44 -0.23 12.61 -5.64
N THR A 45 -0.83 11.45 -5.90
CA THR A 45 -0.23 10.34 -6.67
C THR A 45 0.34 10.82 -8.00
N ASN A 46 -0.47 11.49 -8.83
CA ASN A 46 -0.03 11.99 -10.14
C ASN A 46 1.11 13.02 -10.04
N LYS A 47 1.11 13.86 -9.00
CA LYS A 47 2.18 14.84 -8.76
C LYS A 47 3.48 14.10 -8.43
N ILE A 48 3.42 13.13 -7.53
CA ILE A 48 4.58 12.33 -7.12
C ILE A 48 5.10 11.54 -8.33
N THR A 49 4.23 10.94 -9.16
CA THR A 49 4.63 10.22 -10.38
C THR A 49 5.41 11.09 -11.34
N LYS A 50 4.92 12.31 -11.61
CA LYS A 50 5.64 13.27 -12.43
C LYS A 50 7.01 13.61 -11.83
N GLN A 51 7.07 13.84 -10.52
CA GLN A 51 8.32 14.15 -9.82
C GLN A 51 9.32 12.97 -9.89
N THR A 52 8.88 11.75 -9.61
CA THR A 52 9.73 10.55 -9.72
C THR A 52 10.25 10.39 -11.14
N ASN A 53 9.39 10.51 -12.15
CA ASN A 53 9.78 10.39 -13.55
C ASN A 53 10.77 11.48 -13.99
N MET A 54 10.63 12.71 -13.49
CA MET A 54 11.61 13.78 -13.74
C MET A 54 12.97 13.43 -13.11
N LEU A 55 12.99 12.96 -11.86
CA LEU A 55 14.22 12.58 -11.17
C LEU A 55 14.92 11.43 -11.90
N VAL A 56 14.18 10.37 -12.24
CA VAL A 56 14.69 9.22 -13.01
C VAL A 56 15.34 9.67 -14.33
N ARG A 57 14.75 10.66 -15.02
CA ARG A 57 15.33 11.22 -16.26
C ARG A 57 16.55 12.10 -16.01
N SER A 58 16.59 12.84 -14.91
CA SER A 58 17.72 13.72 -14.58
C SER A 58 18.96 12.94 -14.13
N PHE A 59 18.76 11.77 -13.52
CA PHE A 59 19.86 10.86 -13.23
C PHE A 59 20.21 10.11 -14.51
N SER A 60 21.49 10.09 -14.87
CA SER A 60 22.03 9.20 -15.91
C SER A 60 22.05 7.75 -15.40
N LEU A 61 20.87 7.23 -15.04
CA LEU A 61 20.70 5.84 -14.65
C LEU A 61 21.12 4.96 -15.82
N HIS A 62 21.74 3.83 -15.51
CA HIS A 62 22.19 2.88 -16.52
C HIS A 62 21.01 2.55 -17.46
N PRO A 63 21.20 2.47 -18.80
CA PRO A 63 20.12 2.31 -19.78
C PRO A 63 19.15 1.16 -19.49
N ASN A 64 19.61 0.12 -18.79
CA ASN A 64 18.82 -1.04 -18.38
C ASN A 64 17.81 -0.76 -17.24
N VAL A 65 17.93 0.37 -16.54
CA VAL A 65 17.07 0.76 -15.40
C VAL A 65 15.92 1.68 -15.84
N ILE A 66 16.09 2.38 -16.96
CA ILE A 66 15.17 3.42 -17.47
C ILE A 66 13.81 2.85 -17.94
N PRO A 67 13.71 1.68 -18.61
CA PRO A 67 12.43 1.21 -19.16
C PRO A 67 11.39 0.80 -18.11
N TRP A 68 11.81 0.37 -16.91
CA TRP A 68 10.88 -0.10 -15.85
C TRP A 68 10.64 0.92 -14.74
N SER A 69 11.55 1.87 -14.56
CA SER A 69 11.40 2.94 -13.56
C SER A 69 10.40 4.02 -13.99
N PHE A 70 10.10 4.11 -15.29
CA PHE A 70 9.13 5.05 -15.83
C PHE A 70 7.72 4.43 -15.86
N LYS A 71 6.85 4.86 -14.95
CA LYS A 71 5.43 4.48 -14.97
C LYS A 71 4.55 5.63 -15.46
N MET A 72 3.68 5.34 -16.41
CA MET A 72 2.63 6.27 -16.87
C MET A 72 1.42 6.26 -15.92
N GLU A 73 1.08 5.09 -15.40
CA GLU A 73 -0.02 4.89 -14.46
C GLU A 73 0.48 4.29 -13.16
N THR A 74 0.10 4.90 -12.05
CA THR A 74 0.54 4.55 -10.70
C THR A 74 -0.63 4.66 -9.76
N LEU A 75 -0.67 3.80 -8.74
CA LEU A 75 -1.73 3.78 -7.75
C LEU A 75 -1.26 4.41 -6.44
N PRO A 76 -2.12 5.09 -5.69
CA PRO A 76 -1.81 5.45 -4.32
C PRO A 76 -1.53 4.18 -3.50
N PRO A 77 -0.62 4.24 -2.50
CA PRO A 77 -0.45 3.15 -1.55
C PRO A 77 -1.78 2.80 -0.88
N ARG A 78 -2.03 1.49 -0.71
CA ARG A 78 -3.29 0.98 -0.15
C ARG A 78 -3.10 0.52 1.29
N LEU A 79 -3.92 1.05 2.19
CA LEU A 79 -4.03 0.57 3.56
C LEU A 79 -5.04 -0.59 3.62
N TYR A 80 -4.66 -1.67 4.28
CA TYR A 80 -5.55 -2.75 4.67
C TYR A 80 -5.09 -3.34 6.01
N GLY A 81 -5.91 -4.22 6.58
CA GLY A 81 -5.68 -4.86 7.87
C GLY A 81 -5.60 -6.37 7.73
N LEU A 82 -4.63 -6.99 8.40
CA LEU A 82 -4.57 -8.44 8.58
C LEU A 82 -4.98 -8.79 10.01
N GLN A 83 -5.81 -9.83 10.19
CA GLN A 83 -6.25 -10.24 11.52
C GLN A 83 -5.09 -10.86 12.30
N LYS A 84 -4.79 -10.35 13.50
CA LYS A 84 -3.85 -10.98 14.43
C LYS A 84 -4.56 -12.05 15.26
N ILE A 85 -4.93 -13.17 14.63
CA ILE A 85 -5.69 -14.27 15.27
C ILE A 85 -4.99 -14.91 16.49
N HIS A 86 -3.69 -14.66 16.65
CA HIS A 86 -2.87 -15.17 17.76
C HIS A 86 -2.84 -14.21 18.97
N LYS A 87 -3.62 -13.13 18.96
CA LYS A 87 -3.73 -12.14 20.04
C LYS A 87 -5.17 -12.10 20.55
N ASP A 88 -5.34 -11.84 21.84
CA ASP A 88 -6.65 -11.61 22.45
C ASP A 88 -7.36 -10.44 21.76
N SER A 89 -8.69 -10.51 21.64
CA SER A 89 -9.54 -9.62 20.82
C SER A 89 -9.26 -9.65 19.30
N THR A 90 -8.26 -10.41 18.86
CA THR A 90 -7.86 -10.59 17.45
C THR A 90 -7.61 -9.29 16.67
N PRO A 91 -6.93 -8.25 17.18
CA PRO A 91 -6.87 -6.94 16.54
C PRO A 91 -6.30 -6.97 15.12
N LEU A 92 -6.65 -5.96 14.31
CA LEU A 92 -6.05 -5.77 12.98
C LEU A 92 -4.60 -5.27 13.07
N LYS A 93 -3.77 -5.77 12.15
CA LYS A 93 -2.46 -5.20 11.83
C LYS A 93 -2.60 -4.33 10.59
N SER A 94 -2.42 -3.03 10.70
CA SER A 94 -2.36 -2.14 9.55
C SER A 94 -1.15 -2.49 8.66
N ILE A 95 -1.40 -2.62 7.36
CA ILE A 95 -0.39 -2.82 6.33
C ILE A 95 -0.63 -1.77 5.24
N VAL A 96 0.41 -1.03 4.89
CA VAL A 96 0.41 -0.12 3.74
C VAL A 96 1.16 -0.81 2.61
N SER A 97 0.43 -1.29 1.60
CA SER A 97 1.05 -1.81 0.39
C SER A 97 1.41 -0.67 -0.55
N THR A 98 2.69 -0.58 -0.87
CA THR A 98 3.23 0.35 -1.86
C THR A 98 3.24 -0.26 -3.26
N PHE A 99 2.67 -1.45 -3.47
CA PHE A 99 2.67 -2.10 -4.78
C PHE A 99 1.93 -1.25 -5.81
N GLY A 100 2.60 -0.95 -6.92
CA GLY A 100 2.08 -0.08 -7.97
C GLY A 100 2.19 1.42 -7.65
N SER A 101 2.81 1.80 -6.53
CA SER A 101 3.01 3.20 -6.18
C SER A 101 4.03 3.90 -7.09
N PRO A 102 4.01 5.24 -7.13
CA PRO A 102 4.91 6.03 -7.96
C PRO A 102 6.40 5.76 -7.75
N THR A 103 6.79 5.32 -6.55
CA THR A 103 8.19 5.12 -6.17
C THR A 103 8.58 3.65 -6.04
N TYR A 104 7.63 2.73 -6.23
CA TYR A 104 7.81 1.31 -5.93
C TYR A 104 8.96 0.66 -6.70
N GLU A 105 9.01 0.79 -8.03
CA GLU A 105 10.07 0.15 -8.83
C GLU A 105 11.44 0.76 -8.56
N LEU A 106 11.50 2.08 -8.37
CA LEU A 106 12.73 2.77 -8.02
C LEU A 106 13.26 2.26 -6.67
N ALA A 107 12.41 2.20 -5.64
CA ALA A 107 12.77 1.67 -4.32
C ALA A 107 13.20 0.20 -4.41
N LYS A 108 12.48 -0.62 -5.18
CA LYS A 108 12.82 -2.03 -5.42
C LYS A 108 14.18 -2.17 -6.07
N HIS A 109 14.49 -1.37 -7.09
CA HIS A 109 15.80 -1.37 -7.73
C HIS A 109 16.91 -0.94 -6.75
N LEU A 110 16.73 0.16 -6.02
CA LEU A 110 17.71 0.63 -5.04
C LEU A 110 17.98 -0.42 -3.96
N ALA A 111 16.95 -1.15 -3.52
CA ALA A 111 17.11 -2.24 -2.56
C ALA A 111 17.96 -3.41 -3.06
N THR A 112 18.17 -3.57 -4.37
CA THR A 112 19.11 -4.58 -4.92
C THR A 112 20.57 -4.15 -4.90
N LEU A 113 20.82 -2.86 -4.65
CA LEU A 113 22.16 -2.27 -4.60
C LEU A 113 22.68 -2.11 -3.15
N LEU A 114 21.82 -2.38 -2.16
CA LEU A 114 22.12 -2.34 -0.72
C LEU A 114 22.35 -3.76 -0.20
#